data_AF-A0A653DKC2-F1
#
_entry.id   AF-A0A653DKC2-F1
#
_cell.length_a   1.000
_cell.length_b   1.000
_cell.length_c   1.000
_cell.angle_alpha   90.00
_cell.angle_beta   90.00
_cell.angle_gamma   90.00
#
_symmetry.space_group_name_H-M   'P 1'
#
loop_
_entity.id
_entity.type
_entity.pdbx_description
1 polymer ?
#
loop_
_entity_poly.entity_id
_entity_poly.type
_entity_poly.pdbx_seq_one_letter_code
_entity_poly.pdbx_strand_id
1 'polypeptide(L)'
;MLFADLFLDGKYITSVQGDGLIVSTPTGSTAYAVAAGASMIHPSVPAIMVTPICPHSLSFRPIVVPAGVELKITVSPESRNTAWVSFDGRNRQELCHGDSLRVTTSIYPVPSICAQDQISDWFDSLATCLHWNVRKRQRNLDDDSQINSLTHSTSDDDILDSFEREVLDKEEQIANVV
;
A
#
# COMPACT_ATOMS: atom_id res chain seq x y z
N MET A 1 -4.07 9.68 -15.88
CA MET A 1 -2.71 9.14 -15.80
C MET A 1 -1.82 10.20 -15.18
N LEU A 2 -1.13 9.84 -14.10
CA LEU A 2 -0.12 10.67 -13.47
C LEU A 2 1.11 10.76 -14.37
N PHE A 3 1.68 11.96 -14.51
CA PHE A 3 3.03 12.17 -15.01
C PHE A 3 3.79 13.09 -14.07
N ALA A 4 4.74 12.54 -13.32
CA ALA A 4 5.48 13.26 -12.28
C ALA A 4 6.94 12.82 -12.22
N ASP A 5 7.83 13.73 -11.88
CA ASP A 5 9.26 13.44 -11.73
C ASP A 5 9.59 13.12 -10.27
N LEU A 6 10.34 12.03 -10.08
CA LEU A 6 10.81 11.55 -8.78
C LEU A 6 12.29 11.87 -8.60
N PHE A 7 12.59 12.52 -7.48
CA PHE A 7 13.93 12.85 -7.03
C PHE A 7 14.18 12.25 -5.64
N LEU A 8 15.42 11.87 -5.39
CA LEU A 8 15.91 11.41 -4.09
C LEU A 8 17.16 12.21 -3.74
N ASP A 9 17.14 12.92 -2.61
CA ASP A 9 18.20 13.85 -2.17
C ASP A 9 18.62 14.83 -3.28
N GLY A 10 17.63 15.36 -4.00
CA GLY A 10 17.85 16.30 -5.12
C GLY A 10 18.34 15.65 -6.42
N LYS A 11 18.67 14.35 -6.42
CA LYS A 11 19.04 13.62 -7.63
C LYS A 11 17.81 13.09 -8.35
N TYR A 12 17.67 13.42 -9.64
CA TYR A 12 16.64 12.85 -10.49
C TYR A 12 16.80 11.33 -10.61
N ILE A 13 15.71 10.59 -10.38
CA ILE A 13 15.69 9.13 -10.45
C ILE A 13 14.96 8.68 -11.72
N THR A 14 13.69 9.06 -11.87
CA THR A 14 12.84 8.67 -13.01
C THR A 14 11.59 9.54 -13.06
N SER A 15 10.91 9.54 -14.21
CA SER A 15 9.52 9.98 -14.30
C SER A 15 8.57 8.81 -14.03
N VAL A 16 7.54 9.09 -13.25
CA VAL A 16 6.44 8.19 -12.92
C VAL A 16 5.34 8.37 -13.96
N GLN A 17 4.99 7.27 -14.62
CA GLN A 17 3.86 7.18 -15.56
C GLN A 17 2.99 5.97 -15.20
N GLY A 18 1.74 6.25 -14.84
CA GLY A 18 0.77 5.24 -14.41
C GLY A 18 -0.43 5.88 -13.72
N ASP A 19 -1.09 5.11 -12.86
CA ASP A 19 -2.23 5.60 -12.09
C ASP A 19 -1.79 6.48 -10.92
N GLY A 20 -0.65 6.14 -10.30
CA GLY A 20 -0.15 6.88 -9.15
C GLY A 20 1.19 6.37 -8.61
N LEU A 21 1.60 6.96 -7.49
CA LEU A 21 2.78 6.59 -6.72
C LEU A 21 2.41 6.55 -5.24
N ILE A 22 2.75 5.46 -4.56
CA ILE A 22 2.63 5.33 -3.11
C ILE A 22 4.00 5.56 -2.51
N VAL A 23 4.08 6.46 -1.52
CA VAL A 23 5.21 6.56 -0.61
C VAL A 23 4.73 6.09 0.76
N SER A 24 5.33 5.06 1.32
CA SER A 24 4.86 4.46 2.58
C SER A 24 5.97 4.24 3.59
N THR A 25 5.58 4.28 4.87
CA THR A 25 6.36 3.79 6.00
C THR A 25 6.40 2.25 5.99
N PRO A 26 7.26 1.62 6.82
CA PRO A 26 7.20 0.18 7.05
C PRO A 26 5.83 -0.25 7.61
N THR A 27 5.22 0.54 8.50
CA THR A 27 3.86 0.29 9.01
C THR A 27 2.81 0.35 7.89
N GLY A 28 2.95 1.29 6.95
CA GLY A 28 2.09 1.41 5.78
C GLY A 28 2.34 0.35 4.69
N SER A 29 3.39 -0.48 4.83
CA SER A 29 3.72 -1.53 3.86
C SER A 29 2.62 -2.57 3.72
N THR A 30 1.89 -2.84 4.80
CA THR A 30 0.76 -3.79 4.86
C THR A 30 -0.58 -3.17 4.46
N ALA A 31 -0.61 -1.86 4.18
CA ALA A 31 -1.80 -1.14 3.76
C ALA A 31 -1.88 -1.12 2.22
N TYR A 32 -2.12 0.04 1.61
CA TYR A 32 -2.33 0.13 0.16
C TYR A 32 -1.09 -0.30 -0.66
N ALA A 33 0.11 -0.20 -0.08
CA ALA A 33 1.35 -0.62 -0.73
C ALA A 33 1.38 -2.11 -1.08
N VAL A 34 0.95 -3.01 -0.19
CA VAL A 34 0.94 -4.47 -0.48
C VAL A 34 -0.03 -4.80 -1.62
N ALA A 35 -1.17 -4.09 -1.69
CA ALA A 35 -2.14 -4.26 -2.77
C ALA A 35 -1.57 -3.83 -4.12
N ALA A 36 -0.66 -2.84 -4.14
CA ALA A 36 0.08 -2.41 -5.32
C ALA A 36 1.33 -3.27 -5.62
N GLY A 37 1.55 -4.36 -4.89
CA GLY A 37 2.64 -5.31 -5.13
C GLY A 37 3.93 -5.02 -4.38
N ALA A 38 3.89 -4.16 -3.35
CA ALA A 38 5.03 -3.99 -2.45
C ALA A 38 5.21 -5.18 -1.50
N SER A 39 6.41 -5.32 -0.93
CA SER A 39 6.66 -6.29 0.15
C SER A 39 6.19 -5.76 1.49
N MET A 40 5.76 -6.66 2.39
CA MET A 40 5.50 -6.33 3.78
C MET A 40 6.84 -6.15 4.51
N ILE A 41 6.97 -5.05 5.27
CA ILE A 41 8.19 -4.69 5.99
C ILE A 41 7.88 -4.61 7.49
N HIS A 42 8.78 -5.16 8.30
CA HIS A 42 8.67 -5.08 9.76
C HIS A 42 8.81 -3.62 10.24
N PRO A 43 7.99 -3.15 11.21
CA PRO A 43 8.00 -1.75 11.67
C PRO A 43 9.35 -1.22 12.19
N SER A 44 10.25 -2.09 12.67
CA SER A 44 11.59 -1.67 13.15
C SER A 44 12.58 -1.33 12.03
N VAL A 45 12.27 -1.58 10.76
CA VAL A 45 13.19 -1.30 9.65
C VAL A 45 13.13 0.19 9.30
N PRO A 46 14.20 0.98 9.49
CA PRO A 46 14.16 2.42 9.22
C PRO A 46 14.26 2.69 7.71
N ALA A 47 13.11 2.70 7.03
CA ALA A 47 13.03 2.85 5.59
C ALA A 47 11.80 3.61 5.12
N ILE A 48 11.90 4.16 3.91
CA ILE A 48 10.77 4.67 3.13
C ILE A 48 10.61 3.76 1.92
N MET A 49 9.38 3.44 1.55
CA MET A 49 9.06 2.63 0.38
C MET A 49 8.47 3.52 -0.71
N VAL A 50 8.82 3.23 -1.96
CA VAL A 50 8.24 3.86 -3.14
C VAL A 50 7.65 2.76 -4.02
N THR A 51 6.32 2.77 -4.20
CA THR A 51 5.57 1.72 -4.88
C THR A 51 4.71 2.35 -5.98
N PRO A 52 4.99 2.10 -7.27
CA PRO A 52 4.16 2.62 -8.35
C PRO A 52 2.80 1.90 -8.41
N ILE A 53 1.74 2.62 -8.76
CA ILE A 53 0.40 2.06 -9.00
C ILE A 53 0.19 1.92 -10.50
N CYS A 54 -0.04 0.68 -10.97
CA CYS A 54 -0.24 0.35 -12.38
C CYS A 54 0.75 1.07 -13.32
N PRO A 55 2.08 0.92 -13.12
CA PRO A 55 3.05 1.62 -13.95
C PRO A 55 2.95 1.15 -15.40
N HIS A 56 3.09 2.09 -16.34
CA HIS A 56 3.14 1.77 -17.77
C HIS A 56 4.43 1.03 -18.17
N SER A 57 5.46 1.10 -17.33
CA SER A 57 6.71 0.35 -17.50
C SER A 57 6.74 -0.88 -16.58
N LEU A 58 6.96 -2.05 -17.17
CA LEU A 58 7.12 -3.32 -16.44
C LEU A 58 8.40 -3.39 -15.59
N SER A 59 9.39 -2.54 -15.88
CA SER A 59 10.63 -2.44 -15.11
C SER A 59 10.51 -1.53 -13.89
N PHE A 60 9.41 -0.77 -13.77
CA PHE A 60 9.21 0.10 -12.63
C PHE A 60 8.68 -0.71 -11.44
N ARG A 61 9.62 -1.22 -10.64
CA ARG A 61 9.33 -2.05 -9.47
C ARG A 61 9.32 -1.22 -8.18
N PRO A 62 8.61 -1.67 -7.14
CA PRO A 62 8.71 -1.07 -5.82
C PRO A 62 10.16 -1.07 -5.31
N ILE A 63 10.58 0.00 -4.65
CA ILE A 63 11.91 0.14 -4.06
C ILE A 63 11.79 0.54 -2.59
N VAL A 64 12.84 0.20 -1.83
CA VAL A 64 13.00 0.56 -0.43
C VAL A 64 14.26 1.41 -0.29
N VAL A 65 14.14 2.57 0.33
CA VAL A 65 15.23 3.53 0.52
C VAL A 65 15.40 3.86 2.01
N PRO A 66 16.58 4.29 2.47
CA PRO A 66 16.80 4.61 3.88
C PRO A 66 15.88 5.73 4.38
N ALA A 67 15.44 5.68 5.65
CA ALA A 67 14.57 6.72 6.24
C ALA A 67 15.17 8.14 6.27
N GLY A 68 16.50 8.26 6.18
CA GLY A 68 17.19 9.55 6.23
C GLY A 68 17.16 10.36 4.92
N VAL A 69 16.60 9.81 3.84
CA VAL A 69 16.57 10.49 2.53
C VAL A 69 15.36 11.41 2.40
N GLU A 70 15.50 12.45 1.60
CA GLU A 70 14.38 13.27 1.14
C GLU A 70 13.90 12.78 -0.23
N LEU A 71 12.62 12.45 -0.32
CA LEU A 71 11.95 12.25 -1.60
C LEU A 71 11.28 13.54 -2.04
N LYS A 72 11.43 13.89 -3.31
CA LYS A 72 10.68 14.98 -3.94
C LYS A 72 9.96 14.45 -5.17
N ILE A 73 8.65 14.68 -5.23
CA ILE A 73 7.79 14.31 -6.34
C ILE A 73 7.22 15.59 -6.91
N THR A 74 7.46 15.85 -8.19
CA THR A 74 7.01 17.08 -8.86
C THR A 74 6.05 16.73 -9.98
N VAL A 75 4.86 17.33 -10.00
CA VAL A 75 3.93 17.13 -11.12
C VAL A 75 4.53 17.80 -12.35
N SER A 76 4.77 17.01 -13.41
CA SER A 76 5.43 17.52 -14.59
C SER A 76 4.60 18.65 -15.23
N PRO A 77 5.24 19.75 -15.69
CA PRO A 77 4.56 20.76 -16.50
C PRO A 77 3.97 20.20 -17.79
N GLU A 78 4.49 19.07 -18.27
CA GLU A 78 4.00 18.37 -19.46
C GLU A 78 2.87 17.38 -19.13
N SER A 79 2.52 17.21 -17.85
CA SER A 79 1.38 16.37 -17.47
C SER A 79 0.09 16.92 -18.10
N ARG A 80 -0.77 16.03 -18.59
CA ARG A 80 -2.06 16.44 -19.18
C ARG A 80 -3.09 16.88 -18.15
N ASN A 81 -2.98 16.35 -16.93
CA ASN A 81 -3.91 16.59 -15.83
C ASN A 81 -3.14 16.95 -14.55
N THR A 82 -3.84 17.59 -13.62
CA THR A 82 -3.40 17.73 -12.23
C THR A 82 -3.31 16.35 -11.56
N ALA A 83 -2.55 16.28 -10.47
CA ALA A 83 -2.46 15.10 -9.63
C ALA A 83 -3.23 15.32 -8.33
N TRP A 84 -3.49 14.23 -7.62
CA TRP A 84 -4.05 14.29 -6.28
C TRP A 84 -3.17 13.52 -5.33
N VAL A 85 -2.88 14.11 -4.18
CA VAL A 85 -2.19 13.47 -3.07
C VAL A 85 -3.19 13.18 -1.96
N SER A 86 -2.98 12.08 -1.25
CA SER A 86 -3.75 11.67 -0.07
C SER A 86 -2.77 11.17 0.99
N PHE A 87 -3.08 11.44 2.25
CA PHE A 87 -2.24 11.13 3.39
C PHE A 87 -2.99 10.14 4.29
N ASP A 88 -2.46 8.92 4.41
CA ASP A 88 -3.12 7.80 5.10
C ASP A 88 -4.59 7.58 4.69
N GLY A 89 -4.87 7.76 3.40
CA GLY A 89 -6.21 7.61 2.83
C GLY A 89 -7.16 8.79 3.09
N ARG A 90 -6.69 9.87 3.73
CA ARG A 90 -7.46 11.06 4.07
C ARG A 90 -6.83 12.31 3.44
N ASN A 91 -7.48 13.46 3.64
CA ASN A 91 -6.92 14.78 3.32
C ASN A 91 -6.45 14.92 1.87
N ARG A 92 -7.34 14.58 0.93
CA ARG A 92 -7.02 14.64 -0.49
C ARG A 92 -6.79 16.10 -0.92
N GLN A 93 -5.61 16.39 -1.46
CA GLN A 93 -5.24 17.71 -1.97
C GLN A 93 -4.88 17.61 -3.45
N GLU A 94 -5.31 18.62 -4.23
CA GLU A 94 -4.93 18.73 -5.64
C GLU A 94 -3.53 19.33 -5.75
N LEU A 95 -2.71 18.74 -6.63
CA LEU A 95 -1.39 19.23 -7.01
C LEU A 95 -1.44 19.71 -8.46
N CYS A 96 -1.19 21.00 -8.65
CA CYS A 96 -1.12 21.64 -9.95
C CYS A 96 0.23 21.35 -10.64
N HIS A 97 0.30 21.69 -11.92
CA HIS A 97 1.53 21.59 -12.69
C HIS A 97 2.65 22.42 -12.05
N GLY A 98 3.82 21.80 -11.86
CA GLY A 98 4.96 22.44 -11.20
C GLY A 98 4.93 22.38 -9.67
N ASP A 99 3.81 21.98 -9.06
CA ASP A 99 3.78 21.74 -7.62
C ASP A 99 4.65 20.53 -7.27
N SER A 100 5.26 20.59 -6.09
CA SER A 100 6.12 19.52 -5.60
C SER A 100 5.79 19.10 -4.18
N LEU A 101 5.69 17.79 -3.96
CA LEU A 101 5.59 17.17 -2.66
C LEU A 101 7.00 16.78 -2.19
N ARG A 102 7.35 17.15 -0.97
CA ARG A 102 8.57 16.72 -0.28
C ARG A 102 8.18 15.78 0.85
N VAL A 103 8.84 14.63 0.91
CA VAL A 103 8.55 13.57 1.87
C VAL A 103 9.83 13.19 2.59
N THR A 104 9.80 13.28 3.91
CA THR A 104 10.88 12.92 4.82
C THR A 104 10.30 12.16 6.01
N THR A 105 11.10 11.29 6.63
CA THR A 105 10.71 10.66 7.89
C THR A 105 10.56 11.71 9.00
N SER A 106 9.50 11.57 9.79
CA SER A 106 9.20 12.41 10.95
C SER A 106 10.26 12.28 12.04
N ILE A 107 10.51 13.37 12.78
CA ILE A 107 11.24 13.28 14.05
C ILE A 107 10.34 12.88 15.23
N TYR A 108 9.03 12.78 15.00
CA TYR A 108 8.02 12.43 15.99
C TYR A 108 7.31 11.13 15.57
N PRO A 109 7.88 9.95 15.90
CA PRO A 109 7.23 8.68 15.62
C PRO A 109 6.04 8.46 16.56
N VAL A 110 5.02 7.74 16.09
CA VAL A 110 3.88 7.35 16.92
C VAL A 110 4.25 6.10 17.73
N PRO A 111 4.28 6.16 19.08
CA PRO A 111 4.59 5.00 19.89
C PRO A 111 3.45 3.99 19.85
N SER A 112 3.76 2.75 19.51
CA SER A 112 2.82 1.62 19.60
C SER A 112 3.14 0.77 20.83
N ILE A 113 2.10 0.38 21.57
CA ILE A 113 2.25 -0.49 22.75
C ILE A 113 2.07 -1.93 22.30
N CYS A 114 3.08 -2.77 22.55
CA CYS A 114 3.05 -4.19 22.27
C CYS A 114 2.38 -4.98 23.40
N ALA A 115 1.64 -6.02 23.06
CA ALA A 115 1.08 -6.99 24.01
C ALA A 115 2.19 -7.89 24.57
N GLN A 116 3.09 -8.38 23.72
CA GLN A 116 4.29 -9.11 24.15
C GLN A 116 5.57 -8.37 23.76
N ASP A 117 5.91 -8.39 22.48
CA ASP A 117 7.06 -7.71 21.90
C ASP A 117 6.80 -7.41 20.42
N GLN A 118 7.58 -6.50 19.85
CA GLN A 118 7.34 -5.98 18.50
C GLN A 118 7.38 -7.07 17.42
N ILE A 119 8.24 -8.08 17.58
CA ILE A 119 8.44 -9.13 16.58
C ILE A 119 7.28 -10.11 16.65
N SER A 120 6.99 -10.61 17.85
CA SER A 120 5.91 -11.58 18.07
C SER A 120 4.55 -11.01 17.65
N ASP A 121 4.22 -9.80 18.11
CA ASP A 121 2.94 -9.14 17.78
C ASP A 121 2.77 -8.92 16.27
N TRP A 122 3.85 -8.60 15.54
CA TRP A 122 3.81 -8.41 14.10
C TRP A 122 3.55 -9.72 13.34
N PHE A 123 4.26 -10.80 13.68
CA PHE A 123 4.05 -12.10 13.06
C PHE A 123 2.68 -12.70 13.40
N ASP A 124 2.22 -12.54 14.64
CA ASP A 124 0.88 -12.97 15.05
C ASP A 124 -0.21 -12.22 14.27
N SER A 125 -0.02 -10.92 14.04
CA SER A 125 -0.91 -10.10 13.19
C SER A 125 -0.92 -10.58 11.75
N LEU A 126 0.24 -10.93 11.17
CA LEU A 126 0.30 -11.49 9.81
C LEU A 126 -0.41 -12.85 9.70
N ALA A 127 -0.18 -13.73 10.67
CA ALA A 127 -0.82 -15.03 10.71
C ALA A 127 -2.35 -14.91 10.83
N THR A 128 -2.83 -14.01 11.70
CA THR A 128 -4.26 -13.85 12.00
C THR A 128 -5.00 -13.08 10.90
N CYS A 129 -4.45 -11.97 10.41
CA CYS A 129 -5.14 -11.09 9.46
C CYS A 129 -5.04 -11.61 8.02
N LEU A 130 -3.89 -12.18 7.63
CA LEU A 130 -3.63 -12.58 6.24
C LEU A 130 -3.62 -14.10 6.04
N HIS A 131 -3.77 -14.90 7.11
CA HIS A 131 -3.60 -16.36 7.07
C HIS A 131 -2.29 -16.72 6.35
N TRP A 132 -1.23 -15.98 6.66
CA TRP A 132 -0.04 -15.94 5.83
C TRP A 132 0.57 -17.34 5.68
N ASN A 133 0.56 -17.85 4.45
CA ASN A 133 1.04 -19.19 4.07
C ASN A 133 0.36 -20.37 4.79
N VAL A 134 -0.89 -20.22 5.24
CA VAL A 134 -1.70 -21.35 5.74
C VAL A 134 -2.11 -22.23 4.55
N ARG A 135 -1.68 -23.49 4.55
CA ARG A 135 -2.01 -24.45 3.50
C ARG A 135 -3.09 -25.42 3.98
N LYS A 136 -4.19 -25.53 3.22
CA LYS A 136 -5.12 -26.66 3.37
C LYS A 136 -4.42 -27.91 2.86
N ARG A 137 -4.31 -28.94 3.70
CA ARG A 137 -3.75 -30.23 3.29
C ARG A 137 -4.62 -30.80 2.15
N GLN A 138 -4.00 -31.10 1.01
CA GLN A 138 -4.68 -31.75 -0.11
C GLN A 138 -5.22 -33.11 0.36
N ARG A 139 -6.51 -33.39 0.10
CA ARG A 139 -7.09 -34.72 0.32
C ARG A 139 -6.63 -35.68 -0.78
N ASN A 140 -6.56 -36.97 -0.47
CA ASN A 140 -6.30 -37.99 -1.48
C ASN A 140 -7.49 -38.13 -2.42
N LEU A 141 -7.24 -38.52 -3.67
CA LEU A 141 -8.24 -38.65 -4.74
C LEU A 141 -9.34 -39.69 -4.45
N ASP A 142 -9.13 -40.58 -3.47
CA ASP A 142 -10.05 -41.68 -3.17
C ASP A 142 -11.30 -41.25 -2.35
N ASP A 143 -11.30 -40.03 -1.79
CA ASP A 143 -12.36 -39.49 -0.92
C ASP A 143 -13.61 -39.02 -1.70
N ASP A 144 -13.51 -38.81 -3.02
CA ASP A 144 -14.63 -38.32 -3.86
C ASP A 144 -15.66 -39.43 -4.18
N SER A 145 -15.36 -40.68 -3.85
CA SER A 145 -16.29 -41.80 -4.02
C SER A 145 -17.49 -41.75 -3.06
N GLN A 146 -17.45 -40.93 -2.00
CA GLN A 146 -18.54 -40.80 -1.03
C GLN A 146 -19.41 -39.54 -1.23
N ILE A 147 -18.93 -38.50 -1.91
CA ILE A 147 -19.61 -37.19 -1.98
C ILE A 147 -20.69 -37.13 -3.07
N ASN A 148 -20.60 -37.94 -4.13
CA ASN A 148 -21.63 -38.02 -5.17
C ASN A 148 -23.00 -38.53 -4.68
N SER A 149 -23.14 -38.86 -3.39
CA SER A 149 -24.41 -39.23 -2.76
C SER A 149 -25.18 -38.07 -2.11
N LEU A 150 -24.58 -36.88 -1.95
CA LEU A 150 -25.12 -35.83 -1.04
C LEU A 150 -25.29 -34.41 -1.63
N THR A 151 -24.82 -34.09 -2.85
CA THR A 151 -24.82 -32.70 -3.37
C THR A 151 -25.95 -32.37 -4.36
N HIS A 152 -27.17 -32.82 -4.08
CA HIS A 152 -28.36 -32.33 -4.79
C HIS A 152 -29.18 -31.39 -3.90
N SER A 153 -28.64 -30.23 -3.47
CA SER A 153 -29.45 -29.04 -3.14
C SER A 153 -28.62 -27.84 -2.62
N THR A 154 -29.02 -26.64 -3.07
CA THR A 154 -28.75 -25.26 -2.59
C THR A 154 -27.68 -24.42 -3.33
N SER A 155 -28.06 -23.17 -3.65
CA SER A 155 -27.52 -22.26 -4.69
C SER A 155 -27.00 -20.92 -4.11
N ASP A 156 -26.11 -20.23 -4.85
CA ASP A 156 -25.22 -19.12 -4.46
C ASP A 156 -25.65 -17.68 -4.90
N ASP A 157 -26.54 -16.95 -4.20
CA ASP A 157 -26.97 -15.60 -4.68
C ASP A 157 -26.93 -14.38 -3.70
N ASP A 158 -26.53 -14.48 -2.43
CA ASP A 158 -26.85 -13.40 -1.45
C ASP A 158 -25.72 -12.46 -0.94
N ILE A 159 -24.52 -12.38 -1.54
CA ILE A 159 -23.38 -11.70 -0.87
C ILE A 159 -23.01 -10.29 -1.40
N LEU A 160 -23.62 -9.79 -2.48
CA LEU A 160 -23.11 -8.58 -3.17
C LEU A 160 -23.62 -7.20 -2.70
N ASP A 161 -24.54 -7.09 -1.73
CA ASP A 161 -25.25 -5.82 -1.49
C ASP A 161 -24.77 -5.01 -0.25
N SER A 162 -23.62 -5.33 0.34
CA SER A 162 -23.22 -4.74 1.64
C SER A 162 -22.02 -3.78 1.62
N PHE A 163 -21.36 -3.56 0.49
CA PHE A 163 -20.03 -2.93 0.49
C PHE A 163 -19.96 -1.42 0.16
N GLU A 164 -21.06 -0.77 -0.21
CA GLU A 164 -20.98 0.50 -0.95
C GLU A 164 -21.23 1.80 -0.17
N ARG A 165 -21.29 1.81 1.17
CA ARG A 165 -21.91 2.95 1.89
C ARG A 165 -21.14 3.79 2.89
N GLU A 166 -19.81 3.80 2.96
CA GLU A 166 -19.18 4.75 3.89
C GLU A 166 -17.84 5.32 3.42
N VAL A 167 -17.92 6.52 2.82
CA VAL A 167 -16.80 7.41 2.53
C VAL A 167 -17.18 8.84 2.95
N LEU A 168 -16.21 9.58 3.52
CA LEU A 168 -16.07 11.05 3.74
C LEU A 168 -16.52 11.59 5.12
N ASP A 169 -15.83 12.50 5.83
CA ASP A 169 -14.94 13.65 5.47
C ASP A 169 -13.93 13.95 6.64
N LYS A 170 -12.62 14.20 6.43
CA LYS A 170 -11.82 15.48 6.27
C LYS A 170 -11.22 16.11 7.54
N GLU A 171 -9.89 16.39 7.53
CA GLU A 171 -9.30 17.75 7.65
C GLU A 171 -7.74 17.76 7.60
N GLU A 172 -7.22 18.52 6.61
CA GLU A 172 -5.92 19.21 6.43
C GLU A 172 -4.70 18.85 7.31
N GLN A 173 -3.57 18.33 6.77
CA GLN A 173 -2.23 18.40 7.40
C GLN A 173 -1.03 18.08 6.47
N ILE A 174 0.10 18.67 6.82
CA ILE A 174 1.48 18.38 6.38
C ILE A 174 1.80 16.91 6.69
N ALA A 175 2.18 16.11 5.68
CA ALA A 175 2.51 14.72 5.91
C ALA A 175 3.97 14.53 6.27
N ASN A 176 4.18 14.37 7.57
CA ASN A 176 5.33 13.65 8.07
C ASN A 176 5.03 12.16 7.91
N VAL A 177 5.92 11.44 7.22
CA VAL A 177 5.90 9.97 7.20
C VAL A 177 6.34 9.53 8.60
N VAL A 178 5.39 9.05 9.40
CA VAL A 178 5.60 8.63 10.80
C VAL A 178 6.59 7.48 10.90
#